data_AF-A0A6V8K2E4-F1
#
_entry.id   AF-A0A6V8K2E4-F1
#
_cell.length_a   1.000
_cell.length_b   1.000
_cell.length_c   1.000
_cell.angle_alpha   90.00
_cell.angle_beta   90.00
_cell.angle_gamma   90.00
#
_symmetry.space_group_name_H-M   'P 1'
#
loop_
_entity.id
_entity.type
_entity.pdbx_description
1 polymer ?
#
loop_
_entity_poly.entity_id
_entity_poly.type
_entity_poly.pdbx_seq_one_letter_code
_entity_poly.pdbx_strand_id
1 'polypeptide(L)'
;MTTAQEFVPDDARTLDKLKAAAPSCKGCELYQDATQVVFGRGDAHARVVFVGEQPGDVEDQKGLPFVGPAGHLLRRAVDEAGIDPAHIYITNAVKHFRFEQRGKRRIHQTRTGCTSRRAGRGWWPSCRC
;
A
#
# COMPACT_ATOMS: atom_id res chain seq x y z
N MET A 1 11.77 -16.51 -9.05
CA MET A 1 11.24 -15.49 -8.13
C MET A 1 10.38 -14.56 -8.96
N THR A 2 9.07 -14.76 -8.95
CA THR A 2 8.11 -13.87 -9.60
C THR A 2 8.17 -12.51 -8.89
N THR A 3 8.03 -11.42 -9.62
CA THR A 3 7.97 -10.07 -9.03
C THR A 3 6.67 -9.39 -9.41
N ALA A 4 6.30 -8.32 -8.70
CA ALA A 4 5.11 -7.54 -9.05
C ALA A 4 5.18 -6.94 -10.48
N GLN A 5 6.38 -6.81 -11.07
CA GLN A 5 6.59 -6.23 -12.41
C GLN A 5 5.79 -6.94 -13.50
N GLU A 6 5.63 -8.26 -13.42
CA GLU A 6 4.89 -9.07 -14.41
C GLU A 6 3.38 -8.78 -14.43
N PHE A 7 2.87 -8.17 -13.36
CA PHE A 7 1.46 -7.81 -13.20
C PHE A 7 1.20 -6.33 -13.47
N VAL A 8 2.21 -5.59 -13.92
CA VAL A 8 2.09 -4.18 -14.31
C VAL A 8 1.90 -4.11 -15.81
N PRO A 9 0.76 -3.61 -16.32
CA PRO A 9 0.58 -3.45 -17.76
C PRO A 9 1.65 -2.50 -18.32
N ASP A 10 2.26 -2.87 -19.45
CA ASP A 10 3.33 -2.07 -20.08
C ASP A 10 2.84 -0.66 -20.50
N ASP A 11 1.54 -0.53 -20.76
CA ASP A 11 0.84 0.69 -21.15
C ASP A 11 0.18 1.43 -19.96
N ALA A 12 0.46 1.01 -18.72
CA ALA A 12 -0.06 1.65 -17.53
C ALA A 12 0.60 3.02 -17.30
N ARG A 13 0.03 4.06 -17.90
CA ARG A 13 0.44 5.47 -17.76
C ARG A 13 -0.38 6.26 -16.76
N THR A 14 -1.38 5.62 -16.14
CA THR A 14 -2.34 6.27 -15.22
C THR A 14 -2.48 5.44 -13.95
N LEU A 15 -2.75 6.11 -12.82
CA LEU A 15 -3.03 5.42 -11.56
C LEU A 15 -4.25 4.49 -11.65
N ASP A 16 -5.27 4.84 -12.44
CA ASP A 16 -6.47 4.00 -12.58
C ASP A 16 -6.16 2.66 -13.25
N LYS A 17 -5.37 2.65 -14.33
CA LYS A 17 -4.88 1.39 -14.94
C LYS A 17 -4.07 0.55 -13.95
N LEU A 18 -3.18 1.17 -13.18
CA LEU A 18 -2.40 0.46 -12.17
C LEU A 18 -3.28 -0.11 -11.07
N LYS A 19 -4.26 0.68 -10.60
CA LYS A 19 -5.24 0.27 -9.59
C LYS A 19 -6.13 -0.87 -10.09
N ALA A 20 -6.51 -0.86 -11.37
CA ALA A 20 -7.30 -1.92 -11.98
C ALA A 20 -6.50 -3.23 -12.15
N ALA A 21 -5.20 -3.15 -12.44
CA ALA A 21 -4.35 -4.32 -12.57
C ALA A 21 -3.95 -4.92 -11.20
N ALA A 22 -3.84 -4.08 -10.18
CA ALA A 22 -3.34 -4.43 -8.86
C ALA A 22 -3.95 -5.71 -8.23
N PRO A 23 -5.28 -5.94 -8.24
CA PRO A 23 -5.89 -7.13 -7.65
C PRO A 23 -5.44 -8.45 -8.27
N SER A 24 -4.89 -8.43 -9.49
CA SER A 24 -4.38 -9.64 -10.16
C SER A 24 -2.96 -10.03 -9.71
N CYS A 25 -2.29 -9.18 -8.93
CA CYS A 25 -0.88 -9.35 -8.57
C CYS A 25 -0.65 -10.59 -7.70
N LYS A 26 0.14 -11.53 -8.22
CA LYS A 26 0.63 -12.72 -7.49
C LYS A 26 2.16 -12.72 -7.39
N GLY A 27 2.76 -11.52 -7.36
CA GLY A 27 4.21 -11.32 -7.38
C GLY A 27 4.93 -11.71 -6.08
N CYS A 28 4.22 -12.09 -5.02
CA CYS A 28 4.76 -12.67 -3.80
C CYS A 28 3.67 -13.39 -3.01
N GLU A 29 4.00 -14.15 -1.97
CA GLU A 29 3.09 -15.02 -1.19
C GLU A 29 1.94 -14.29 -0.49
N LEU A 30 2.07 -13.00 -0.20
CA LEU A 30 1.10 -12.26 0.61
C LEU A 30 -0.31 -12.16 0.01
N TYR A 31 -0.45 -12.34 -1.31
CA TYR A 31 -1.78 -12.37 -1.97
C TYR A 31 -2.65 -13.54 -1.51
N GLN A 32 -2.05 -14.60 -0.95
CA GLN A 32 -2.76 -15.83 -0.59
C GLN A 32 -3.64 -15.65 0.64
N ASP A 33 -3.15 -14.90 1.64
CA ASP A 33 -3.81 -14.75 2.93
C ASP A 33 -4.53 -13.40 3.10
N ALA A 34 -4.09 -12.36 2.37
CA ALA A 34 -4.74 -11.06 2.38
C ALA A 34 -6.15 -11.13 1.77
N THR A 35 -7.06 -10.27 2.24
CA THR A 35 -8.43 -10.23 1.68
C THR A 35 -8.44 -9.62 0.29
N GLN A 36 -7.65 -8.55 0.10
CA GLN A 36 -7.54 -7.85 -1.18
C GLN A 36 -6.31 -6.94 -1.20
N VAL A 37 -6.00 -6.40 -2.38
CA VAL A 37 -5.00 -5.35 -2.50
C VAL A 37 -5.52 -4.03 -1.94
N VAL A 38 -4.69 -3.38 -1.13
CA VAL A 38 -4.85 -1.98 -0.74
C VAL A 38 -3.87 -1.12 -1.54
N PHE A 39 -4.37 -0.52 -2.62
CA PHE A 39 -3.52 0.15 -3.60
C PHE A 39 -2.95 1.49 -3.10
N GLY A 40 -3.77 2.54 -3.14
CA GLY A 40 -3.40 3.92 -2.88
C GLY A 40 -4.59 4.80 -3.19
N ARG A 41 -4.63 6.00 -2.61
CA ARG A 41 -5.75 6.94 -2.75
C ARG A 41 -5.24 8.37 -2.71
N GLY A 42 -5.85 9.22 -3.53
CA GLY A 42 -5.59 10.66 -3.56
C GLY A 42 -5.51 11.15 -4.99
N ASP A 43 -4.99 12.36 -5.14
CA ASP A 43 -4.80 12.97 -6.46
C ASP A 43 -3.59 12.36 -7.19
N ALA A 44 -3.74 12.10 -8.49
CA ALA A 44 -2.63 11.66 -9.34
C ALA A 44 -1.59 12.76 -9.55
N HIS A 45 -1.99 14.02 -9.36
CA HIS A 45 -1.14 15.20 -9.44
C HIS A 45 -0.76 15.75 -8.05
N ALA A 46 -0.92 14.93 -7.00
CA ALA A 46 -0.57 15.30 -5.64
C ALA A 46 0.87 15.81 -5.52
N ARG A 47 1.05 16.87 -4.73
CA ARG A 47 2.36 17.46 -4.44
C ARG A 47 3.10 16.73 -3.33
N VAL A 48 2.35 16.03 -2.47
CA VAL A 48 2.87 15.29 -1.32
C VAL A 48 2.39 13.84 -1.40
N VAL A 49 3.31 12.91 -1.18
CA VAL A 49 3.00 11.48 -1.12
C VAL A 49 3.36 10.92 0.25
N PHE A 50 2.39 10.36 0.96
CA PHE A 50 2.63 9.60 2.19
C PHE A 50 2.71 8.11 1.86
N VAL A 51 3.80 7.46 2.30
CA VAL A 51 4.03 6.03 2.07
C VAL A 51 4.19 5.32 3.40
N GLY A 52 3.20 4.51 3.77
CA GLY A 52 3.27 3.59 4.90
C GLY A 52 3.98 2.28 4.55
N GLU A 53 4.18 1.42 5.54
CA GLU A 53 4.85 0.13 5.33
C GLU A 53 3.94 -0.87 4.61
N GLN A 54 2.79 -1.17 5.19
CA GLN A 54 1.83 -2.15 4.69
C GLN A 54 0.42 -1.85 5.22
N PRO A 55 -0.64 -2.43 4.63
CA PRO A 55 -1.99 -2.29 5.13
C PRO A 55 -2.15 -2.97 6.49
N GLY A 56 -3.09 -2.51 7.30
CA GLY A 56 -3.53 -3.22 8.51
C GLY A 56 -4.81 -4.03 8.27
N ASP A 57 -5.34 -4.60 9.35
CA ASP A 57 -6.56 -5.42 9.33
C ASP A 57 -7.77 -4.66 8.77
N VAL A 58 -7.98 -3.42 9.21
CA VAL A 58 -9.11 -2.59 8.77
C VAL A 58 -8.94 -2.14 7.33
N GLU A 59 -7.72 -1.78 6.93
CA GLU A 59 -7.39 -1.41 5.55
C GLU A 59 -7.61 -2.57 4.58
N ASP A 60 -7.16 -3.77 4.93
CA ASP A 60 -7.32 -4.99 4.14
C ASP A 60 -8.79 -5.37 3.94
N GLN A 61 -9.62 -5.24 4.99
CA GLN A 61 -11.07 -5.48 4.85
C GLN A 61 -11.76 -4.42 3.98
N LYS A 62 -11.34 -3.16 4.09
CA LYS A 62 -11.98 -2.03 3.39
C LYS A 62 -11.43 -1.73 2.01
N GLY A 63 -10.26 -2.27 1.65
CA GLY A 63 -9.56 -1.94 0.39
C GLY A 63 -9.05 -0.50 0.31
N LEU A 64 -8.95 0.20 1.46
CA LEU A 64 -8.59 1.61 1.53
C LEU A 64 -7.39 1.83 2.45
N PRO A 65 -6.38 2.63 2.03
CA PRO A 65 -5.20 2.89 2.85
C PRO A 65 -5.52 3.89 3.97
N PHE A 66 -4.89 3.71 5.14
CA PHE A 66 -4.96 4.65 6.29
C PHE A 66 -6.39 4.98 6.72
N VAL A 67 -7.21 3.95 6.96
CA VAL A 67 -8.60 4.09 7.47
C VAL A 67 -8.78 3.57 8.89
N GLY A 68 -7.72 3.02 9.50
CA GLY A 68 -7.66 2.65 10.91
C GLY A 68 -7.10 3.77 11.81
N PRO A 69 -6.76 3.47 13.08
CA PRO A 69 -6.27 4.44 14.07
C PRO A 69 -5.07 5.27 13.61
N ALA A 70 -4.09 4.65 12.95
CA ALA A 70 -2.92 5.35 12.41
C ALA A 70 -3.31 6.34 11.29
N GLY A 71 -4.34 6.02 10.51
CA GLY A 71 -4.89 6.92 9.49
C GLY A 71 -5.58 8.15 10.07
N HIS A 72 -6.31 7.98 11.17
CA HIS A 72 -6.89 9.11 11.90
C HIS A 72 -5.81 10.04 12.47
N LEU A 73 -4.72 9.48 12.99
CA LEU A 73 -3.57 10.28 13.46
C LEU A 73 -2.89 11.03 12.30
N LEU A 74 -2.64 10.35 11.17
CA LEU A 74 -2.07 10.99 9.98
C LEU A 74 -2.95 12.14 9.48
N ARG A 75 -4.27 11.94 9.42
CA ARG A 75 -5.23 12.99 9.04
C ARG A 75 -5.11 14.19 9.97
N ARG A 76 -5.11 13.99 11.29
CA ARG A 76 -4.93 15.08 12.24
C ARG A 76 -3.61 15.83 12.02
N ALA A 77 -2.50 15.12 11.83
CA ALA A 77 -1.20 15.75 11.60
C ALA A 77 -1.14 16.53 10.28
N VAL A 78 -1.79 16.03 9.22
CA VAL A 78 -1.94 16.73 7.93
C VAL A 78 -2.74 18.03 8.11
N ASP A 79 -3.84 17.95 8.84
CA ASP A 79 -4.71 19.10 9.11
C ASP A 79 -3.97 20.15 9.96
N GLU A 80 -3.24 19.73 11.00
CA GLU A 80 -2.41 20.60 11.85
C GLU A 80 -1.25 21.26 11.08
N ALA A 81 -0.69 20.56 10.08
CA ALA A 81 0.34 21.09 9.20
C ALA A 81 -0.21 22.04 8.11
N GLY A 82 -1.54 22.21 8.01
CA GLY A 82 -2.18 23.06 7.01
C GLY A 82 -2.03 22.55 5.56
N ILE A 83 -1.83 21.24 5.38
CA ILE A 83 -1.68 20.65 4.04
C ILE A 83 -3.07 20.32 3.50
N ASP A 84 -3.42 20.89 2.35
CA ASP A 84 -4.68 20.57 1.67
C ASP A 84 -4.71 19.09 1.25
N PRO A 85 -5.68 18.30 1.74
CA PRO A 85 -5.87 16.91 1.34
C PRO A 85 -6.03 16.68 -0.16
N ALA A 86 -6.49 17.67 -0.92
CA ALA A 86 -6.61 17.59 -2.38
C ALA A 86 -5.24 17.42 -3.07
N HIS A 87 -4.15 17.83 -2.41
CA HIS A 87 -2.79 17.74 -2.93
C HIS A 87 -1.99 16.56 -2.38
N ILE A 88 -2.68 15.58 -1.80
CA ILE A 88 -2.05 14.43 -1.14
C ILE A 88 -2.41 13.13 -1.86
N TYR A 89 -1.40 12.27 -2.04
CA TYR A 89 -1.57 10.86 -2.38
C TYR A 89 -1.04 9.99 -1.24
N ILE A 90 -1.80 8.98 -0.84
CA ILE A 90 -1.45 8.10 0.28
C ILE A 90 -1.42 6.66 -0.19
N THR A 91 -0.38 5.93 0.19
CA THR A 91 -0.19 4.55 -0.22
C THR A 91 0.69 3.78 0.77
N ASN A 92 0.87 2.48 0.55
CA ASN A 92 1.80 1.65 1.31
C ASN A 92 2.90 1.09 0.41
N ALA A 93 4.07 0.77 0.95
CA ALA A 93 5.12 0.09 0.20
C ALA A 93 4.62 -1.31 -0.20
N VAL A 94 4.20 -2.13 0.76
CA VAL A 94 3.54 -3.42 0.50
C VAL A 94 2.03 -3.22 0.36
N LYS A 95 1.40 -4.01 -0.51
CA LYS A 95 0.01 -3.80 -0.95
C LYS A 95 -0.98 -4.83 -0.43
N HIS A 96 -0.45 -5.94 0.07
CA HIS A 96 -1.20 -7.00 0.75
C HIS A 96 -0.85 -6.96 2.24
N PHE A 97 -1.83 -7.23 3.09
CA PHE A 97 -1.61 -7.26 4.53
C PHE A 97 -0.88 -8.52 4.95
N ARG A 98 0.29 -8.39 5.59
CA ARG A 98 0.99 -9.49 6.25
C ARG A 98 0.51 -9.60 7.68
N PHE A 99 -0.07 -10.75 8.03
CA PHE A 99 -0.54 -11.01 9.39
C PHE A 99 -0.34 -12.47 9.81
N GLU A 100 -0.26 -12.69 11.12
CA GLU A 100 -0.49 -14.00 11.72
C GLU A 100 -1.92 -14.05 12.27
N GLN A 101 -2.61 -15.16 12.01
CA GLN A 101 -3.90 -15.40 12.64
C GLN A 101 -3.67 -16.04 14.02
N ARG A 102 -4.05 -15.32 15.08
CA ARG A 102 -4.07 -15.86 16.46
C ARG A 102 -5.49 -15.87 16.98
N GLY A 103 -6.10 -17.06 16.98
CA GLY A 103 -7.52 -17.23 17.28
C GLY A 103 -8.39 -16.51 16.25
N LYS A 104 -9.29 -15.62 16.70
CA LYS A 104 -10.17 -14.82 15.82
C LYS A 104 -9.54 -13.50 15.33
N ARG A 105 -8.33 -13.15 15.78
CA ARG A 105 -7.69 -11.85 15.47
C ARG A 105 -6.56 -12.02 14.46
N ARG A 106 -6.49 -11.08 13.52
CA ARG A 106 -5.38 -10.94 12.57
C ARG A 106 -4.36 -9.96 13.15
N ILE A 107 -3.20 -10.45 13.55
CA ILE A 107 -2.16 -9.65 14.19
C ILE A 107 -1.11 -9.29 13.14
N HIS A 108 -0.89 -7.99 12.96
CA HIS A 108 0.12 -7.45 12.06
C HIS A 108 1.54 -7.95 12.44
N GLN A 109 2.30 -8.42 11.47
CA GLN A 109 3.73 -8.69 11.63
C GLN A 109 4.56 -7.52 11.09
N THR A 110 5.35 -6.87 11.95
CA THR A 110 6.40 -5.94 11.53
C THR A 110 7.55 -6.72 10.89
N ARG A 111 8.18 -6.18 9.84
CA ARG A 111 9.38 -6.79 9.25
C ARG A 111 10.56 -6.80 10.24
N THR A 112 10.92 -7.94 10.79
CA THR A 112 12.27 -8.14 11.33
C THR A 112 13.25 -8.32 10.16
N GLY A 113 14.08 -7.29 9.88
CA GLY A 113 15.23 -7.41 8.97
C GLY A 113 15.15 -6.75 7.58
N CYS A 114 14.37 -5.68 7.38
CA CYS A 114 14.46 -4.90 6.14
C CYS A 114 15.65 -3.93 6.17
N THR A 115 16.76 -4.32 5.55
CA THR A 115 17.78 -3.34 5.14
C THR A 115 17.19 -2.47 4.03
N SER A 116 17.23 -1.16 4.21
CA SER A 116 16.76 -0.17 3.23
C SER A 116 17.59 -0.22 1.95
N ARG A 117 17.26 -1.11 1.02
CA ARG A 117 17.79 -1.06 -0.34
C ARG A 117 17.02 -0.01 -1.12
N ARG A 118 17.75 1.01 -1.59
CA ARG A 118 17.27 2.12 -2.43
C ARG A 118 16.32 1.61 -3.52
N ALA A 119 15.06 2.04 -3.47
CA ALA A 119 14.12 1.88 -4.56
C ALA A 119 14.46 2.86 -5.68
N GLY A 120 15.35 2.44 -6.59
CA GLY A 120 15.57 3.11 -7.86
C GLY A 120 14.45 2.74 -8.84
N ARG A 121 13.58 3.72 -9.14
CA ARG A 121 12.45 3.71 -10.11
C ARG A 121 11.19 2.96 -9.66
N GLY A 122 10.11 3.71 -9.49
CA GLY A 122 8.73 3.20 -9.41
C GLY A 122 8.40 2.40 -8.13
N TRP A 123 7.65 3.00 -7.22
CA TRP A 123 7.27 2.41 -5.93
C TRP A 123 6.39 1.15 -6.04
N TRP A 124 5.69 0.97 -7.17
CA TRP A 124 4.87 -0.20 -7.47
C TRP A 124 5.70 -1.39 -8.02
N PRO A 125 6.53 -1.22 -9.07
CA PRO A 125 7.34 -2.31 -9.60
C PRO A 125 8.50 -2.76 -8.70
N SER A 126 8.94 -1.93 -7.74
CA SER A 126 10.06 -2.27 -6.85
C SER A 126 9.70 -3.17 -5.66
N CYS A 127 8.43 -3.57 -5.52
CA CYS A 127 8.00 -4.44 -4.43
C CYS A 127 8.55 -5.86 -4.59
N ARG A 128 9.71 -6.09 -3.97
CA ARG A 128 10.11 -7.41 -3.48
C ARG A 128 9.56 -7.55 -2.07
N CYS A 129 8.52 -8.37 -1.94
CA CYS A 129 8.41 -9.22 -0.77
C CYS A 129 9.64 -10.17 -0.85
#